data_AF-A0A2E8I7K5-F1
#
_entry.id   AF-A0A2E8I7K5-F1
#
_cell.length_a   1.000
_cell.length_b   1.000
_cell.length_c   1.000
_cell.angle_alpha   90.00
_cell.angle_beta   90.00
_cell.angle_gamma   90.00
#
_symmetry.space_group_name_H-M   'P 1'
#
loop_
_entity.id
_entity.type
_entity.pdbx_description
1 polymer ?
#
loop_
_entity_poly.entity_id
_entity_poly.type
_entity_poly.pdbx_seq_one_letter_code
_entity_poly.pdbx_strand_id
1 'polypeptide(L)'
;MTNVTRTIYASALQSAQVLGIPYDIVDNTTLNEKFGILDGIHPTEGYPVMQYLAIGRGGHRNASGADGASLTRLNTHRASDAALFKHLPFVLREVDNDLTATQRARYGMRREETIDGVNYIAYYLLRIDNTNVDIDYNRVTVTDGDQSTVPYTPSSSDLSPTPTEVSPTGINVSDGEYLTASAGITLNFTSDIINEIVNAAKIIYGEEEYATLSEIGLVSGQDYTHSATNSEGGSFTYAEVIAAQVNTHITMHQQLWLLNNSLTLEFNLGGTESLSI
;
A
#
# COMPACT_ATOMS: atom_id res chain seq x y z
N MET A 1 -13.48 7.98 11.37
CA MET A 1 -12.26 7.56 12.09
C MET A 1 -11.32 7.02 11.03
N THR A 2 -10.25 7.73 10.74
CA THR A 2 -9.45 7.51 9.52
C THR A 2 -8.55 6.30 9.73
N ASN A 3 -8.95 5.16 9.15
CA ASN A 3 -8.19 3.91 9.13
C ASN A 3 -7.02 3.96 8.13
N VAL A 4 -6.63 5.16 7.68
CA VAL A 4 -5.65 5.40 6.64
C VAL A 4 -4.69 6.49 7.12
N THR A 5 -3.40 6.19 7.14
CA THR A 5 -2.34 7.12 7.55
C THR A 5 -1.30 7.21 6.43
N ARG A 6 -1.21 8.37 5.77
CA ARG A 6 -0.12 8.65 4.81
C ARG A 6 1.18 8.93 5.54
N THR A 7 2.29 8.43 5.02
CA THR A 7 3.61 8.66 5.60
C THR A 7 4.23 9.97 5.13
N ILE A 8 5.16 10.51 5.92
CA ILE A 8 5.96 11.69 5.52
C ILE A 8 6.82 11.38 4.29
N TYR A 9 7.24 10.13 4.11
CA TYR A 9 8.04 9.68 2.97
C TYR A 9 7.24 9.77 1.66
N ALA A 10 5.94 9.45 1.68
CA ALA A 10 5.07 9.65 0.54
C ALA A 10 4.97 11.13 0.13
N SER A 11 4.90 12.03 1.11
CA SER A 11 4.83 13.47 0.86
C SER A 11 6.16 14.01 0.32
N ALA A 12 7.29 13.52 0.84
CA ALA A 12 8.63 13.89 0.36
C ALA A 12 8.85 13.41 -1.09
N LEU A 13 8.53 12.15 -1.38
CA LEU A 13 8.59 11.58 -2.73
C LEU A 13 7.71 12.37 -3.72
N GLN A 14 6.46 12.64 -3.35
CA GLN A 14 5.55 13.43 -4.19
C GLN A 14 6.08 14.85 -4.43
N SER A 15 6.63 15.49 -3.40
CA SER A 15 7.23 16.83 -3.54
C SER A 15 8.41 16.81 -4.52
N ALA A 16 9.28 15.80 -4.42
CA ALA A 16 10.40 15.63 -5.34
C ALA A 16 9.92 15.41 -6.79
N GLN A 17 8.90 14.56 -6.99
CA GLN A 17 8.29 14.30 -8.30
C GLN A 17 7.68 15.57 -8.92
N VAL A 18 6.93 16.36 -8.14
CA VAL A 18 6.29 17.60 -8.61
C VAL A 18 7.33 18.66 -8.96
N LEU A 19 8.37 18.79 -8.14
CA LEU A 19 9.45 19.76 -8.37
C LEU A 19 10.45 19.30 -9.43
N GLY A 20 10.43 18.02 -9.83
CA GLY A 20 11.40 17.46 -10.75
C GLY A 20 12.83 17.40 -10.19
N ILE A 21 12.98 17.32 -8.86
CA ILE A 21 14.29 17.28 -8.19
C ILE A 21 14.64 15.85 -7.74
N PRO A 22 15.92 15.47 -7.66
CA PRO A 22 16.32 14.17 -7.15
C PRO A 22 15.68 13.86 -5.78
N TYR A 23 15.17 12.64 -5.62
CA TYR A 23 14.64 12.17 -4.35
C TYR A 23 15.70 11.36 -3.60
N ASP A 24 16.17 11.90 -2.48
CA ASP A 24 17.13 11.23 -1.61
C ASP A 24 16.39 10.31 -0.62
N ILE A 25 16.73 9.02 -0.65
CA ILE A 25 16.14 8.04 0.26
C ILE A 25 16.93 8.07 1.55
N VAL A 26 16.29 8.58 2.60
CA VAL A 26 16.90 8.74 3.93
C VAL A 26 17.02 7.39 4.65
N ASP A 27 18.04 7.23 5.47
CA ASP A 27 18.20 6.04 6.31
C ASP A 27 16.99 5.79 7.22
N ASN A 28 16.74 4.52 7.54
CA ASN A 28 15.66 3.99 8.37
C ASN A 28 14.26 4.28 7.83
N THR A 29 14.13 4.33 6.50
CA THR A 29 12.85 4.62 5.83
C THR A 29 12.40 3.52 4.89
N THR A 30 13.26 2.54 4.60
CA THR A 30 12.98 1.48 3.63
C THR A 30 12.71 0.13 4.28
N LEU A 31 11.89 -0.66 3.61
CA LEU A 31 11.75 -2.09 3.90
C LEU A 31 13.02 -2.87 3.53
N ASN A 32 13.82 -2.37 2.59
CA ASN A 32 15.13 -2.93 2.25
C ASN A 32 16.05 -2.99 3.47
N GLU A 33 16.19 -1.87 4.19
CA GLU A 33 16.93 -1.79 5.46
C GLU A 33 16.35 -2.73 6.52
N LYS A 34 15.01 -2.71 6.68
CA LYS A 34 14.32 -3.54 7.67
C LYS A 34 14.56 -5.03 7.46
N PHE A 35 14.54 -5.49 6.21
CA PHE A 35 14.67 -6.90 5.86
C PHE A 35 16.10 -7.33 5.53
N GLY A 36 17.03 -6.39 5.38
CA GLY A 36 18.41 -6.64 4.97
C GLY A 36 18.53 -7.07 3.52
N ILE A 37 17.65 -6.58 2.64
CA ILE A 37 17.59 -6.98 1.22
C ILE A 37 18.01 -5.79 0.38
N LEU A 38 19.16 -5.89 -0.31
CA LEU A 38 19.69 -4.81 -1.16
C LEU A 38 19.73 -3.45 -0.44
N ASP A 39 20.10 -3.48 0.83
CA ASP A 39 20.23 -2.29 1.66
C ASP A 39 21.26 -1.31 1.06
N GLY A 40 20.94 -0.02 1.06
CA GLY A 40 21.73 1.04 0.44
C GLY A 40 21.77 1.04 -1.10
N ILE A 41 21.04 0.15 -1.78
CA ILE A 41 20.90 0.21 -3.24
C ILE A 41 19.76 1.18 -3.59
N HIS A 42 20.09 2.21 -4.36
CA HIS A 42 19.16 3.25 -4.77
C HIS A 42 18.96 3.29 -6.30
N PRO A 43 17.79 3.75 -6.77
CA PRO A 43 17.54 4.09 -8.17
C PRO A 43 18.65 4.97 -8.76
N THR A 44 19.16 4.59 -9.93
CA THR A 44 20.08 5.46 -10.70
C THR A 44 19.33 6.44 -11.61
N GLU A 45 18.09 6.10 -11.98
CA GLU A 45 17.23 6.91 -12.84
C GLU A 45 15.77 6.80 -12.39
N GLY A 46 15.03 7.90 -12.52
CA GLY A 46 13.61 7.98 -12.18
C GLY A 46 13.34 8.08 -10.68
N TYR A 47 12.06 7.95 -10.33
CA TYR A 47 11.59 7.93 -8.94
C TYR A 47 11.03 6.55 -8.61
N PRO A 48 11.12 6.10 -7.34
CA PRO A 48 10.29 5.00 -6.86
C PRO A 48 8.81 5.27 -7.15
N VAL A 49 8.09 4.25 -7.59
CA VAL A 49 6.65 4.35 -7.91
C VAL A 49 5.86 3.42 -7.01
N MET A 50 4.66 3.85 -6.60
CA MET A 50 3.78 3.05 -5.76
C MET A 50 3.15 1.92 -6.57
N GLN A 51 3.68 0.71 -6.42
CA GLN A 51 3.29 -0.47 -7.20
C GLN A 51 3.38 -1.77 -6.40
N TYR A 52 3.61 -1.68 -5.09
CA TYR A 52 3.72 -2.86 -4.23
C TYR A 52 2.80 -2.77 -3.03
N LEU A 53 2.43 -3.93 -2.53
CA LEU A 53 1.60 -4.13 -1.37
C LEU A 53 2.38 -4.90 -0.31
N ALA A 54 2.35 -4.42 0.92
CA ALA A 54 2.78 -5.15 2.10
C ALA A 54 1.56 -5.48 2.98
N ILE A 55 1.62 -6.59 3.73
CA ILE A 55 0.58 -6.97 4.68
C ILE A 55 1.14 -7.23 6.08
N GLY A 56 0.29 -7.02 7.09
CA GLY A 56 0.67 -7.19 8.48
C GLY A 56 -0.48 -7.57 9.41
N ARG A 57 -0.11 -8.04 10.59
CA ARG A 57 -1.03 -8.58 11.62
C ARG A 57 -0.93 -7.89 12.99
N GLY A 58 -0.20 -6.79 13.10
CA GLY A 58 0.01 -6.02 14.33
C GLY A 58 -0.92 -4.81 14.51
N GLY A 59 -1.79 -4.54 13.54
CA GLY A 59 -2.74 -3.42 13.51
C GLY A 59 -3.93 -3.56 14.45
N HIS A 60 -3.95 -4.58 15.31
CA HIS A 60 -5.02 -4.81 16.28
C HIS A 60 -4.48 -5.25 17.64
N ARG A 61 -5.30 -5.08 18.68
CA ARG A 61 -5.06 -5.55 20.03
C ARG A 61 -6.35 -6.00 20.70
N ASN A 62 -6.22 -6.95 21.61
CA ASN A 62 -7.33 -7.37 22.47
C ASN A 62 -7.58 -6.31 23.55
N ALA A 63 -8.84 -6.07 23.88
CA ALA A 63 -9.28 -5.22 24.96
C ALA A 63 -10.50 -5.84 25.65
N SER A 64 -10.71 -5.51 26.92
CA SER A 64 -11.92 -5.92 27.64
C SER A 64 -12.98 -4.83 27.56
N GLY A 65 -14.20 -5.21 27.22
CA GLY A 65 -15.39 -4.38 27.36
C GLY A 65 -15.74 -4.15 28.82
N ALA A 66 -16.54 -3.12 29.09
CA ALA A 66 -17.01 -2.81 30.44
C ALA A 66 -17.88 -3.95 31.05
N ASP A 67 -18.45 -4.78 30.18
CA ASP A 67 -19.23 -5.99 30.47
C ASP A 67 -18.39 -7.27 30.52
N GLY A 68 -17.07 -7.18 30.33
CA GLY A 68 -16.16 -8.34 30.25
C GLY A 68 -16.07 -8.97 28.86
N ALA A 69 -16.74 -8.43 27.84
CA ALA A 69 -16.63 -8.94 26.47
C ALA A 69 -15.21 -8.78 25.91
N SER A 70 -14.78 -9.70 25.06
CA SER A 70 -13.54 -9.55 24.30
C SER A 70 -13.76 -8.61 23.13
N LEU A 71 -13.06 -7.47 23.12
CA LEU A 71 -13.11 -6.47 22.08
C LEU A 71 -11.81 -6.49 21.28
N THR A 72 -11.92 -6.33 19.96
CA THR A 72 -10.76 -5.98 19.14
C THR A 72 -10.69 -4.46 18.99
N ARG A 73 -9.53 -3.88 19.27
CA ARG A 73 -9.24 -2.46 19.03
C ARG A 73 -8.13 -2.35 17.98
N LEU A 74 -8.27 -1.38 17.09
CA LEU A 74 -7.27 -1.12 16.06
C LEU A 74 -6.12 -0.27 16.64
N ASN A 75 -4.89 -0.58 16.22
CA ASN A 75 -3.71 0.23 16.47
C ASN A 75 -3.53 1.21 15.31
N THR A 76 -3.22 2.47 15.61
CA THR A 76 -3.09 3.53 14.62
C THR A 76 -1.62 3.82 14.34
N HIS A 77 -1.25 3.84 13.07
CA HIS A 77 0.08 4.27 12.62
C HIS A 77 0.29 5.76 12.79
N ARG A 78 1.54 6.15 13.02
CA ARG A 78 2.01 7.53 12.89
C ARG A 78 2.49 7.77 11.46
N ALA A 79 2.44 9.01 11.01
CA ALA A 79 2.96 9.40 9.69
C ALA A 79 4.49 9.17 9.56
N SER A 80 5.20 9.01 10.67
CA SER A 80 6.64 8.69 10.71
C SER A 80 6.95 7.20 10.67
N ASP A 81 5.95 6.32 10.73
CA ASP A 81 6.21 4.87 10.75
C ASP A 81 6.61 4.41 9.35
N ALA A 82 7.83 3.90 9.18
CA ALA A 82 8.37 3.42 7.91
C ALA A 82 7.99 1.95 7.58
N ALA A 83 7.34 1.25 8.50
CA ALA A 83 7.01 -0.17 8.39
C ALA A 83 5.70 -0.50 9.11
N LEU A 84 5.14 -1.68 8.81
CA LEU A 84 4.00 -2.23 9.54
C LEU A 84 4.43 -2.69 10.94
N PHE A 85 3.52 -2.70 11.90
CA PHE A 85 3.80 -3.14 13.28
C PHE A 85 4.29 -4.58 13.31
N LYS A 86 3.66 -5.46 12.51
CA LYS A 86 4.12 -6.85 12.35
C LYS A 86 3.85 -7.33 10.93
N HIS A 87 4.89 -7.28 10.10
CA HIS A 87 4.81 -7.81 8.73
C HIS A 87 4.47 -9.30 8.72
N LEU A 88 3.70 -9.69 7.73
CA LEU A 88 3.40 -11.06 7.36
C LEU A 88 3.83 -11.24 5.90
N PRO A 89 4.57 -12.29 5.54
CA PRO A 89 4.88 -12.53 4.14
C PRO A 89 3.62 -13.02 3.41
N PHE A 90 3.54 -12.72 2.11
CA PHE A 90 2.50 -13.29 1.25
C PHE A 90 2.74 -14.76 0.95
N VAL A 91 4.00 -15.16 0.88
CA VAL A 91 4.45 -16.51 0.53
C VAL A 91 5.60 -16.87 1.47
N LEU A 92 5.57 -18.09 2.00
CA LEU A 92 6.66 -18.69 2.76
C LEU A 92 6.73 -20.17 2.40
N ARG A 93 7.83 -20.57 1.75
CA ARG A 93 8.01 -21.94 1.25
C ARG A 93 9.42 -22.43 1.50
N GLU A 94 9.61 -23.73 1.67
CA GLU A 94 10.95 -24.31 1.84
C GLU A 94 11.84 -23.98 0.62
N VAL A 95 13.15 -23.88 0.83
CA VAL A 95 14.10 -23.50 -0.24
C VAL A 95 14.02 -24.42 -1.46
N ASP A 96 13.77 -25.72 -1.23
CA ASP A 96 13.64 -26.73 -2.30
C ASP A 96 12.30 -26.68 -3.05
N ASN A 97 11.36 -25.86 -2.59
CA ASN A 97 10.02 -25.67 -3.18
C ASN A 97 9.69 -24.18 -3.34
N ASP A 98 10.68 -23.37 -3.74
CA ASP A 98 10.48 -21.95 -4.07
C ASP A 98 9.55 -21.78 -5.29
N LEU A 99 9.02 -20.58 -5.44
CA LEU A 99 8.19 -20.17 -6.57
C LEU A 99 8.93 -20.32 -7.90
N THR A 100 8.18 -20.72 -8.94
CA THR A 100 8.67 -20.68 -10.32
C THR A 100 8.98 -19.25 -10.77
N ALA A 101 9.75 -19.07 -11.84
CA ALA A 101 10.07 -17.74 -12.37
C ALA A 101 8.81 -16.90 -12.67
N THR A 102 7.77 -17.50 -13.25
CA THR A 102 6.50 -16.84 -13.56
C THR A 102 5.74 -16.42 -12.31
N GLN A 103 5.72 -17.27 -11.27
CA GLN A 103 5.08 -16.93 -10.00
C GLN A 103 5.86 -15.83 -9.28
N ARG A 104 7.18 -15.94 -9.25
CA ARG A 104 8.09 -14.98 -8.59
C ARG A 104 7.95 -13.58 -9.17
N ALA A 105 7.69 -13.44 -10.46
CA ALA A 105 7.49 -12.14 -11.10
C ALA A 105 6.36 -11.31 -10.43
N ARG A 106 5.42 -11.95 -9.72
CA ARG A 106 4.35 -11.26 -8.99
C ARG A 106 4.76 -10.72 -7.61
N TYR A 107 5.89 -11.16 -7.08
CA TYR A 107 6.29 -10.91 -5.70
C TYR A 107 7.68 -10.26 -5.61
N GLY A 108 7.91 -9.53 -4.53
CA GLY A 108 9.17 -8.88 -4.23
C GLY A 108 9.53 -8.99 -2.76
N MET A 109 10.67 -8.41 -2.42
CA MET A 109 11.26 -8.48 -1.09
C MET A 109 11.48 -9.94 -0.67
N ARG A 110 12.21 -10.68 -1.53
CA ARG A 110 12.54 -12.09 -1.35
C ARG A 110 13.68 -12.22 -0.35
N ARG A 111 13.53 -13.09 0.65
CA ARG A 111 14.61 -13.38 1.61
C ARG A 111 14.54 -14.80 2.15
N GLU A 112 15.70 -15.34 2.49
CA GLU A 112 15.84 -16.57 3.26
C GLU A 112 15.54 -16.33 4.75
N GLU A 113 14.73 -17.19 5.36
CA GLU A 113 14.43 -17.19 6.78
C GLU A 113 14.54 -18.59 7.36
N THR A 114 15.13 -18.72 8.54
CA THR A 114 15.16 -19.98 9.29
C THR A 114 14.09 -19.93 10.37
N ILE A 115 13.14 -20.86 10.32
CA ILE A 115 12.04 -20.99 11.29
C ILE A 115 12.06 -22.43 11.80
N ASP A 116 12.17 -22.59 13.12
CA ASP A 116 12.27 -23.89 13.79
C ASP A 116 13.34 -24.84 13.19
N GLY A 117 14.43 -24.27 12.69
CA GLY A 117 15.56 -25.00 12.11
C GLY A 117 15.40 -25.39 10.64
N VAL A 118 14.29 -25.03 9.99
CA VAL A 118 14.05 -25.23 8.56
C VAL A 118 14.24 -23.91 7.82
N ASN A 119 14.88 -23.97 6.64
CA ASN A 119 15.11 -22.79 5.81
C ASN A 119 13.95 -22.61 4.82
N TYR A 120 13.45 -21.39 4.77
CA TYR A 120 12.35 -20.96 3.92
C TYR A 120 12.76 -19.74 3.08
N ILE A 121 12.05 -19.55 1.98
CA ILE A 121 12.03 -18.32 1.19
C ILE A 121 10.73 -17.58 1.49
N ALA A 122 10.86 -16.37 2.03
CA ALA A 122 9.77 -15.44 2.28
C ALA A 122 9.68 -14.41 1.15
N TYR A 123 8.45 -14.01 0.82
CA TYR A 123 8.17 -12.86 -0.05
C TYR A 123 7.25 -11.87 0.67
N TYR A 124 7.73 -10.66 0.94
CA TYR A 124 7.01 -9.67 1.75
C TYR A 124 6.21 -8.66 0.94
N LEU A 125 6.43 -8.56 -0.37
CA LEU A 125 5.70 -7.65 -1.25
C LEU A 125 4.96 -8.40 -2.36
N LEU A 126 3.75 -7.95 -2.66
CA LEU A 126 2.98 -8.33 -3.84
C LEU A 126 2.93 -7.13 -4.80
N ARG A 127 3.22 -7.34 -6.09
CA ARG A 127 3.08 -6.30 -7.11
C ARG A 127 1.60 -6.02 -7.38
N ILE A 128 1.24 -4.75 -7.45
CA ILE A 128 -0.10 -4.27 -7.79
C ILE A 128 -0.21 -4.20 -9.30
N ASP A 129 -1.27 -4.78 -9.87
CA ASP A 129 -1.57 -4.64 -11.29
C ASP A 129 -2.29 -3.31 -11.54
N ASN A 130 -1.54 -2.36 -12.11
CA ASN A 130 -2.04 -1.03 -12.43
C ASN A 130 -2.48 -0.90 -13.91
N THR A 131 -2.54 -1.99 -14.67
CA THR A 131 -2.75 -1.95 -16.14
C THR A 131 -4.04 -1.24 -16.56
N ASN A 132 -5.09 -1.30 -15.74
CA ASN A 132 -6.41 -0.71 -16.03
C ASN A 132 -6.80 0.40 -15.03
N VAL A 133 -5.82 1.05 -14.40
CA VAL A 133 -6.09 2.16 -13.48
C VAL A 133 -6.13 3.46 -14.27
N ASP A 134 -7.31 4.10 -14.30
CA ASP A 134 -7.53 5.42 -14.90
C ASP A 134 -7.69 6.49 -13.82
N ILE A 135 -7.44 7.75 -14.19
CA ILE A 135 -7.70 8.92 -13.33
C ILE A 135 -9.06 9.49 -13.72
N ASP A 136 -10.01 9.42 -12.79
CA ASP A 136 -11.32 10.04 -12.92
C ASP A 136 -11.31 11.46 -12.35
N TYR A 137 -11.83 12.41 -13.14
CA TYR A 137 -12.13 13.75 -12.68
C TYR A 137 -13.61 13.85 -12.34
N ASN A 138 -13.95 14.29 -11.13
CA ASN A 138 -15.33 14.44 -10.70
C ASN A 138 -15.58 15.84 -10.12
N ARG A 139 -16.81 16.33 -10.28
CA ARG A 139 -17.36 17.47 -9.55
C ARG A 139 -18.23 16.95 -8.42
N VAL A 140 -17.97 17.45 -7.23
CA VAL A 140 -18.72 17.15 -6.02
C VAL A 140 -19.47 18.41 -5.59
N THR A 141 -20.78 18.32 -5.42
CA THR A 141 -21.62 19.40 -4.89
C THR A 141 -22.22 18.94 -3.56
N VAL A 142 -22.05 19.76 -2.51
CA VAL A 142 -22.63 19.53 -1.18
C VAL A 142 -23.74 20.55 -0.95
N THR A 143 -24.98 20.08 -0.78
CA THR A 143 -26.14 20.93 -0.49
C THR A 143 -26.87 20.35 0.72
N ASP A 144 -27.03 21.15 1.78
CA ASP A 144 -27.70 20.74 3.04
C ASP A 144 -27.19 19.43 3.66
N GLY A 145 -25.91 19.09 3.40
CA GLY A 145 -25.27 17.86 3.88
C GLY A 145 -25.38 16.66 2.95
N ASP A 146 -26.15 16.76 1.86
CA ASP A 146 -26.22 15.74 0.81
C ASP A 146 -25.13 15.99 -0.24
N GLN A 147 -24.41 14.92 -0.60
CA GLN A 147 -23.31 14.94 -1.56
C GLN A 147 -23.77 14.37 -2.91
N SER A 148 -23.65 15.15 -3.98
CA SER A 148 -23.80 14.68 -5.36
C SER A 148 -22.44 14.66 -6.05
N THR A 149 -22.14 13.59 -6.78
CA THR A 149 -20.89 13.44 -7.55
C THR A 149 -21.22 13.16 -9.01
N VAL A 150 -20.65 13.95 -9.92
CA VAL A 150 -20.80 13.76 -11.37
C VAL A 150 -19.43 13.83 -12.06
N PRO A 151 -19.21 13.10 -13.18
CA PRO A 151 -17.98 13.23 -13.94
C PRO A 151 -17.74 14.68 -14.40
N TYR A 152 -16.51 15.16 -14.27
CA TYR A 152 -16.07 16.46 -14.77
C TYR A 152 -15.20 16.26 -16.01
N THR A 153 -15.51 16.99 -17.06
CA THR A 153 -14.71 17.02 -18.29
C THR A 153 -14.23 18.45 -18.51
N PRO A 154 -12.90 18.71 -18.49
CA PRO A 154 -12.36 20.03 -18.79
C PRO A 154 -12.83 20.54 -20.17
N SER A 155 -13.02 21.85 -20.26
CA SER A 155 -13.54 22.55 -21.43
C SER A 155 -12.66 23.76 -21.78
N SER A 156 -12.96 24.43 -22.89
CA SER A 156 -12.19 25.61 -23.30
C SER A 156 -12.29 26.79 -22.32
N SER A 157 -13.35 26.88 -21.49
CA SER A 157 -13.45 27.92 -20.47
C SER A 157 -12.43 27.75 -19.35
N ASP A 158 -12.01 26.52 -19.05
CA ASP A 158 -11.00 26.24 -18.03
C ASP A 158 -9.59 26.71 -18.46
N LEU A 159 -9.36 26.83 -19.78
CA LEU A 159 -8.15 27.44 -20.36
C LEU A 159 -8.20 28.97 -20.40
N SER A 160 -9.35 29.58 -20.12
CA SER A 160 -9.56 31.02 -20.20
C SER A 160 -10.51 31.49 -19.11
N PRO A 161 -10.13 31.33 -17.82
CA PRO A 161 -11.00 31.68 -16.71
C PRO A 161 -11.23 33.19 -16.66
N THR A 162 -12.46 33.59 -16.37
CA THR A 162 -12.79 34.98 -16.05
C THR A 162 -12.63 35.21 -14.56
N PRO A 163 -11.97 36.31 -14.11
CA PRO A 163 -11.86 36.63 -12.69
C PRO A 163 -13.24 36.72 -12.02
N THR A 164 -13.36 36.14 -10.83
CA THR A 164 -14.59 36.24 -10.03
C THR A 164 -14.58 37.54 -9.23
N GLU A 165 -15.62 38.36 -9.40
CA GLU A 165 -15.81 39.59 -8.62
C GLU A 165 -16.31 39.25 -7.21
N VAL A 166 -15.52 39.60 -6.17
CA VAL A 166 -15.94 39.49 -4.76
C VAL A 166 -16.75 40.72 -4.39
N SER A 167 -17.96 40.53 -3.86
CA SER A 167 -18.82 41.66 -3.47
C SER A 167 -18.28 42.34 -2.20
N PRO A 168 -17.99 43.65 -2.22
CA PRO A 168 -17.50 44.37 -1.05
C PRO A 168 -18.60 44.70 -0.03
N THR A 169 -19.87 44.44 -0.37
CA THR A 169 -21.06 44.78 0.45
C THR A 169 -22.06 43.64 0.62
N GLY A 170 -21.81 42.46 0.03
CA GLY A 170 -22.70 41.30 0.07
C GLY A 170 -22.13 40.10 0.84
N ILE A 171 -22.99 39.12 1.16
CA ILE A 171 -22.57 37.81 1.65
C ILE A 171 -21.96 37.06 0.47
N ASN A 172 -20.65 36.77 0.54
CA ASN A 172 -20.02 35.84 -0.40
C ASN A 172 -20.43 34.42 0.01
N VAL A 173 -21.24 33.77 -0.81
CA VAL A 173 -21.64 32.37 -0.58
C VAL A 173 -20.49 31.49 -1.04
N SER A 174 -19.84 30.81 -0.09
CA SER A 174 -18.96 29.68 -0.39
C SER A 174 -19.85 28.50 -0.72
N ASP A 175 -20.14 28.29 -2.01
CA ASP A 175 -20.82 27.06 -2.42
C ASP A 175 -19.93 25.85 -2.11
N GLY A 176 -20.55 24.77 -1.63
CA GLY A 176 -19.90 23.51 -1.28
C GLY A 176 -19.50 22.68 -2.51
N GLU A 177 -18.89 23.31 -3.50
CA GLU A 177 -18.43 22.64 -4.72
C GLU A 177 -16.93 22.35 -4.68
N TYR A 178 -16.55 21.15 -5.11
CA TYR A 178 -15.18 20.65 -5.13
C TYR A 178 -14.92 19.91 -6.44
N LEU A 179 -13.67 19.96 -6.92
CA LEU A 179 -13.19 19.06 -7.96
C LEU A 179 -12.30 17.99 -7.32
N THR A 180 -12.46 16.75 -7.76
CA THR A 180 -11.62 15.64 -7.32
C THR A 180 -10.95 14.99 -8.52
N ALA A 181 -9.69 14.60 -8.34
CA ALA A 181 -8.96 13.73 -9.26
C ALA A 181 -8.60 12.46 -8.51
N SER A 182 -9.06 11.31 -9.00
CA SER A 182 -9.13 10.09 -8.19
C SER A 182 -8.76 8.87 -9.03
N ALA A 183 -7.86 8.03 -8.51
CA ALA A 183 -7.48 6.77 -9.14
C ALA A 183 -7.87 5.61 -8.21
N GLY A 184 -8.76 4.72 -8.69
CA GLY A 184 -9.18 3.54 -7.96
C GLY A 184 -8.17 2.41 -8.08
N ILE A 185 -7.64 1.92 -6.96
CA ILE A 185 -6.87 0.68 -6.91
C ILE A 185 -7.74 -0.41 -6.31
N THR A 186 -7.93 -1.48 -7.07
CA THR A 186 -8.60 -2.70 -6.61
C THR A 186 -7.56 -3.78 -6.32
N LEU A 187 -7.49 -4.23 -5.07
CA LEU A 187 -6.66 -5.34 -4.66
C LEU A 187 -7.51 -6.61 -4.61
N ASN A 188 -7.17 -7.58 -5.44
CA ASN A 188 -7.87 -8.85 -5.55
C ASN A 188 -7.01 -9.99 -4.97
N PHE A 189 -7.37 -10.42 -3.77
CA PHE A 189 -6.74 -11.56 -3.13
C PHE A 189 -7.50 -12.81 -3.57
N THR A 190 -6.88 -13.57 -4.47
CA THR A 190 -7.42 -14.86 -4.92
C THR A 190 -7.29 -15.92 -3.82
N SER A 191 -8.02 -17.03 -3.96
CA SER A 191 -7.89 -18.20 -3.07
C SER A 191 -6.43 -18.63 -2.90
N ASP A 192 -5.65 -18.62 -3.98
CA ASP A 192 -4.25 -19.02 -3.95
C ASP A 192 -3.40 -18.07 -3.09
N ILE A 193 -3.60 -16.76 -3.21
CA ILE A 193 -2.90 -15.78 -2.37
C ILE A 193 -3.28 -15.95 -0.91
N ILE A 194 -4.57 -16.13 -0.62
CA ILE A 194 -5.07 -16.34 0.74
C ILE A 194 -4.44 -17.60 1.34
N ASN A 195 -4.43 -18.71 0.58
CA ASN A 195 -3.85 -19.96 1.03
C ASN A 195 -2.34 -19.86 1.31
N GLU A 196 -1.58 -19.11 0.50
CA GLU A 196 -0.16 -18.87 0.78
C GLU A 196 0.05 -18.06 2.06
N ILE A 197 -0.77 -17.03 2.30
CA ILE A 197 -0.72 -16.24 3.54
C ILE A 197 -1.07 -17.10 4.77
N VAL A 198 -2.11 -17.94 4.64
CA VAL A 198 -2.53 -18.85 5.71
C VAL A 198 -1.43 -19.88 6.02
N ASN A 199 -0.83 -20.47 4.98
CA ASN A 199 0.29 -21.39 5.13
C ASN A 199 1.49 -20.70 5.80
N ALA A 200 1.82 -19.47 5.38
CA ALA A 200 2.89 -18.70 5.99
C ALA A 200 2.63 -18.41 7.47
N ALA A 201 1.40 -18.02 7.83
CA ALA A 201 1.03 -17.81 9.22
C ALA A 201 1.16 -19.09 10.06
N LYS A 202 0.72 -20.23 9.51
CA LYS A 202 0.85 -21.53 10.18
C LYS A 202 2.31 -21.93 10.40
N ILE A 203 3.20 -21.68 9.44
CA ILE A 203 4.63 -21.96 9.60
C ILE A 203 5.25 -21.04 10.66
N ILE A 204 4.95 -19.74 10.65
CA ILE A 204 5.57 -18.77 11.56
C ILE A 204 5.02 -18.88 12.99
N TYR A 205 3.74 -19.19 13.15
CA TYR A 205 3.03 -19.09 14.44
C TYR A 205 2.43 -20.40 14.95
N GLY A 206 2.52 -21.48 14.17
CA GLY A 206 1.98 -22.80 14.50
C GLY A 206 0.50 -23.01 14.18
N GLU A 207 -0.27 -21.93 14.03
CA GLU A 207 -1.74 -21.97 13.87
C GLU A 207 -2.21 -21.04 12.74
N GLU A 208 -3.26 -21.44 12.03
CA GLU A 208 -3.78 -20.72 10.86
C GLU A 208 -4.52 -19.42 11.22
N GLU A 209 -5.08 -19.32 12.43
CA GLU A 209 -5.81 -18.16 12.93
C GLU A 209 -4.92 -16.91 13.04
N TYR A 210 -3.60 -17.10 13.03
CA TYR A 210 -2.64 -16.00 12.94
C TYR A 210 -2.65 -15.31 11.57
N ALA A 211 -3.28 -15.89 10.54
CA ALA A 211 -3.57 -15.27 9.24
C ALA A 211 -4.68 -14.21 9.36
N THR A 212 -4.47 -13.26 10.25
CA THR A 212 -5.34 -12.11 10.46
C THR A 212 -4.68 -10.90 9.81
N LEU A 213 -5.26 -10.43 8.71
CA LEU A 213 -4.85 -9.21 8.03
C LEU A 213 -5.38 -8.02 8.82
N SER A 214 -4.48 -7.25 9.41
CA SER A 214 -4.86 -6.05 10.15
C SER A 214 -4.16 -4.77 9.69
N GLU A 215 -3.20 -4.90 8.79
CA GLU A 215 -2.45 -3.78 8.24
C GLU A 215 -2.18 -4.06 6.77
N ILE A 216 -2.33 -3.02 5.96
CA ILE A 216 -1.85 -2.97 4.60
C ILE A 216 -0.91 -1.78 4.48
N GLY A 217 0.24 -1.99 3.84
CA GLY A 217 1.13 -0.93 3.39
C GLY A 217 1.04 -0.81 1.87
N LEU A 218 0.68 0.36 1.36
CA LEU A 218 0.92 0.71 -0.04
C LEU A 218 2.36 1.19 -0.14
N VAL A 219 3.15 0.57 -1.02
CA VAL A 219 4.61 0.70 -1.04
C VAL A 219 5.07 1.18 -2.40
N SER A 220 5.94 2.19 -2.39
CA SER A 220 6.71 2.63 -3.54
C SER A 220 8.07 1.97 -3.56
N GLY A 221 8.60 1.72 -4.75
CA GLY A 221 9.91 1.11 -4.95
C GLY A 221 10.24 1.07 -6.43
N GLN A 222 11.37 0.45 -6.77
CA GLN A 222 11.76 0.19 -8.16
C GLN A 222 12.23 -1.25 -8.32
N ASP A 223 11.89 -1.86 -9.46
CA ASP A 223 12.40 -3.18 -9.81
C ASP A 223 13.88 -3.09 -10.19
N TYR A 224 14.67 -4.02 -9.67
CA TYR A 224 16.10 -4.16 -9.87
C TYR A 224 16.43 -5.60 -10.22
N THR A 225 17.25 -5.81 -11.25
CA THR A 225 17.66 -7.17 -11.62
C THR A 225 18.68 -7.69 -10.62
N HIS A 226 18.28 -8.69 -9.85
CA HIS A 226 19.12 -9.36 -8.86
C HIS A 226 19.35 -10.82 -9.23
N SER A 227 20.39 -11.42 -8.64
CA SER A 227 20.73 -12.84 -8.84
C SER A 227 20.68 -13.58 -7.51
N ALA A 228 20.13 -14.79 -7.52
CA ALA A 228 20.16 -15.70 -6.38
C ALA A 228 20.58 -17.09 -6.83
N THR A 229 20.89 -17.95 -5.86
CA THR A 229 21.23 -19.36 -6.08
C THR A 229 20.03 -20.22 -5.67
N ASN A 230 19.69 -21.24 -6.46
CA ASN A 230 18.72 -22.25 -6.07
C ASN A 230 19.35 -23.28 -5.12
N SER A 231 18.54 -24.20 -4.59
CA SER A 231 19.02 -25.27 -3.70
C SER A 231 20.05 -26.21 -4.33
N GLU A 232 20.03 -26.34 -5.66
CA GLU A 232 20.96 -27.18 -6.44
C GLU A 232 22.29 -26.46 -6.77
N GLY A 233 22.47 -25.21 -6.33
CA GLY A 233 23.68 -24.43 -6.60
C GLY A 233 23.69 -23.68 -7.94
N GLY A 234 22.60 -23.74 -8.71
CA GLY A 234 22.40 -23.00 -9.96
C GLY A 234 21.99 -21.55 -9.71
N SER A 235 22.62 -20.60 -10.40
CA SER A 235 22.25 -19.19 -10.34
C SER A 235 21.06 -18.86 -11.24
N PHE A 236 20.16 -17.99 -10.79
CA PHE A 236 19.10 -17.41 -11.59
C PHE A 236 18.94 -15.92 -11.31
N THR A 237 18.42 -15.18 -12.28
CA THR A 237 18.11 -13.75 -12.15
C THR A 237 16.62 -13.54 -11.96
N TYR A 238 16.24 -12.50 -11.22
CA TYR A 238 14.85 -12.09 -11.02
C TYR A 238 14.74 -10.59 -10.71
N ALA A 239 13.55 -10.03 -10.84
CA ALA A 239 13.27 -8.65 -10.45
C ALA A 239 13.01 -8.56 -8.94
N GLU A 240 13.96 -7.99 -8.22
CA GLU A 240 13.86 -7.65 -6.80
C GLU A 240 13.45 -6.18 -6.64
N VAL A 241 13.01 -5.78 -5.45
CA VAL A 241 12.59 -4.40 -5.16
C VAL A 241 13.68 -3.66 -4.39
N ILE A 242 14.06 -2.48 -4.89
CA ILE A 242 14.94 -1.52 -4.19
C ILE A 242 14.14 -0.27 -3.80
N ALA A 243 14.67 0.52 -2.86
CA ALA A 243 14.05 1.75 -2.40
C ALA A 243 12.60 1.60 -1.93
N ALA A 244 12.25 0.45 -1.35
CA ALA A 244 10.89 0.13 -0.94
C ALA A 244 10.46 0.96 0.28
N GLN A 245 9.67 2.01 0.11
CA GLN A 245 9.15 2.83 1.20
C GLN A 245 7.63 2.69 1.33
N VAL A 246 7.11 2.57 2.55
CA VAL A 246 5.66 2.56 2.79
C VAL A 246 5.11 3.98 2.62
N ASN A 247 4.20 4.16 1.66
CA ASN A 247 3.57 5.44 1.38
C ASN A 247 2.33 5.67 2.24
N THR A 248 1.53 4.62 2.43
CA THR A 248 0.26 4.70 3.14
C THR A 248 0.05 3.43 3.94
N HIS A 249 -0.29 3.61 5.21
CA HIS A 249 -0.77 2.54 6.08
C HIS A 249 -2.30 2.52 6.08
N ILE A 250 -2.86 1.33 6.00
CA ILE A 250 -4.30 1.09 6.09
C ILE A 250 -4.53 0.06 7.18
N THR A 251 -5.20 0.47 8.26
CA THR A 251 -5.52 -0.43 9.37
C THR A 251 -6.90 -1.04 9.14
N MET A 252 -6.99 -2.36 9.25
CA MET A 252 -8.25 -3.10 9.11
C MET A 252 -8.26 -4.29 10.06
N HIS A 253 -9.28 -5.14 9.94
CA HIS A 253 -9.29 -6.42 10.62
C HIS A 253 -10.09 -7.43 9.78
N GLN A 254 -9.35 -8.28 9.06
CA GLN A 254 -9.90 -9.35 8.25
C GLN A 254 -9.23 -10.67 8.62
N GLN A 255 -10.04 -11.68 8.97
CA GLN A 255 -9.57 -13.02 9.29
C GLN A 255 -9.49 -13.84 8.00
N LEU A 256 -8.30 -13.98 7.44
CA LEU A 256 -8.12 -14.63 6.13
C LEU A 256 -8.32 -16.14 6.20
N TRP A 257 -8.02 -16.77 7.34
CA TRP A 257 -8.22 -18.21 7.55
C TRP A 257 -9.70 -18.66 7.46
N LEU A 258 -10.65 -17.73 7.64
CA LEU A 258 -12.09 -17.99 7.47
C LEU A 258 -12.57 -17.79 6.02
N LEU A 259 -11.73 -17.24 5.15
CA LEU A 259 -12.10 -16.92 3.77
C LEU A 259 -11.70 -18.06 2.83
N ASN A 260 -12.68 -18.66 2.15
CA ASN A 260 -12.42 -19.79 1.25
C ASN A 260 -12.28 -19.41 -0.23
N ASN A 261 -12.66 -18.18 -0.64
CA ASN A 261 -12.82 -17.84 -2.05
C ASN A 261 -11.92 -16.68 -2.50
N SER A 262 -12.24 -15.46 -2.07
CA SER A 262 -11.50 -14.26 -2.45
C SER A 262 -11.79 -13.11 -1.50
N LEU A 263 -10.93 -12.10 -1.54
CA LEU A 263 -11.13 -10.81 -0.88
C LEU A 263 -10.80 -9.70 -1.88
N THR A 264 -11.78 -8.83 -2.15
CA THR A 264 -11.59 -7.62 -2.96
C THR A 264 -11.57 -6.43 -2.02
N LEU A 265 -10.53 -5.61 -2.12
CA LEU A 265 -10.40 -4.35 -1.39
C LEU A 265 -10.24 -3.21 -2.40
N GLU A 266 -11.05 -2.18 -2.29
CA GLU A 266 -11.02 -1.02 -3.16
C GLU A 266 -10.53 0.20 -2.39
N PHE A 267 -9.54 0.89 -2.94
CA PHE A 267 -8.97 2.10 -2.37
C PHE A 267 -8.99 3.20 -3.42
N ASN A 268 -9.46 4.38 -3.04
CA ASN A 268 -9.34 5.55 -3.89
C ASN A 268 -8.11 6.36 -3.48
N LEU A 269 -7.20 6.57 -4.44
CA LEU A 269 -6.03 7.42 -4.31
C LEU A 269 -6.28 8.69 -5.13
N GLY A 270 -6.65 9.76 -4.45
CA GLY A 270 -7.01 11.00 -5.11
C GLY A 270 -6.73 12.24 -4.27
N GLY A 271 -6.69 13.38 -4.95
CA GLY A 271 -6.69 14.71 -4.35
C GLY A 271 -8.08 15.33 -4.45
N THR A 272 -8.46 16.12 -3.45
CA THR A 272 -9.66 16.97 -3.47
C THR A 272 -9.20 18.41 -3.44
N GLU A 273 -9.59 19.19 -4.45
CA GLU A 273 -9.32 20.62 -4.53
C GLU A 273 -10.65 21.38 -4.45
N SER A 274 -10.67 22.49 -3.70
CA SER A 274 -11.86 23.35 -3.60
C SER A 274 -12.15 24.03 -4.93
N LEU A 275 -13.42 24.08 -5.34
CA LEU A 275 -13.86 24.87 -6.49
C LEU A 275 -14.30 26.28 -6.08
N SER A 276 -14.52 26.52 -4.78
CA SER A 276 -14.94 27.81 -4.22
C SER A 276 -13.78 28.66 -3.68
N ILE A 277 -14.05 29.98 -3.58
CA ILE A 277 -13.13 31.08 -3.19
C ILE A 277 -12.92 31.14 -1.68
#